data_AF-A0A2E5I6L0-F1
#
_entry.id   AF-A0A2E5I6L0-F1
#
_cell.length_a   1.000
_cell.length_b   1.000
_cell.length_c   1.000
_cell.angle_alpha   90.00
_cell.angle_beta   90.00
_cell.angle_gamma   90.00
#
_symmetry.space_group_name_H-M   'P 1'
#
loop_
_entity.id
_entity.type
_entity.pdbx_description
1 polymer ?
#
loop_
_entity_poly.entity_id
_entity_poly.type
_entity_poly.pdbx_seq_one_letter_code
_entity_poly.pdbx_strand_id
1 'polypeptide(L)'
;MKKTLILAAIAGALGAFVFFYEIEGGKKREEAEHYQSSLIKMDKDDIQAVTLIQEGGEIIRYQRSGESWEITEPVRTGVEESAVNGNHSAFANAIIQRTLDTMPDKLKNFSLEPARVEVILESKEGKKVELLIGDEAPTRGDLFVSFRDSNSVFITSSDLKTQAEKTLFDLRDKKIAHYEKDDVRRIELVSRNHIIVIEKTGDEWEMKTPDLPVEESRVNSFLTSLTNYSAKAFTVESFSDESEYGFDKPEVKVNLSLGEEMASKEITIGRVVDEESDDAEYHGYESGLPAVFIIRESTKNNISRDPFYFQDKQLARFDKEALNEIRISGAYQITLAPQDTLGWYVNADTSFKIDDSDLNRFISAIDGVNAAELVADTPDDKGNYGLKIPFLEVVVKDSLGVSTGFSIGDPDDDNDRYASTNRSDRIYLVRLSQVERITDWIEEILGTYDDQSGEISGA
;
A
#
# COMPACT_ATOMS: atom_id res chain seq x y z
N MET A 1 35.32 34.63 -44.55
CA MET A 1 34.80 33.27 -44.86
C MET A 1 35.86 32.17 -44.89
N LYS A 2 37.02 32.32 -45.54
CA LYS A 2 38.05 31.24 -45.54
C LYS A 2 38.58 30.87 -44.14
N LYS A 3 38.86 31.87 -43.29
CA LYS A 3 39.34 31.64 -41.91
C LYS A 3 38.28 30.96 -41.01
N THR A 4 37.00 31.29 -41.17
CA THR A 4 35.91 30.69 -40.40
C THR A 4 35.64 29.23 -40.81
N LEU A 5 35.78 28.90 -42.10
CA LEU A 5 35.71 27.51 -42.58
C LEU A 5 36.87 26.64 -42.06
N ILE A 6 38.08 27.19 -42.01
CA ILE A 6 39.24 26.49 -41.44
C ILE A 6 39.03 26.23 -39.94
N LEU A 7 38.56 27.23 -39.18
CA LEU A 7 38.25 27.07 -37.76
C LEU A 7 37.12 26.06 -37.52
N ALA A 8 36.08 26.06 -38.35
CA ALA A 8 35.01 25.07 -38.26
C ALA A 8 35.50 23.64 -38.56
N ALA A 9 36.39 23.47 -39.53
CA ALA A 9 36.99 22.16 -39.84
C ALA A 9 37.87 21.66 -38.68
N ILE A 10 38.67 22.55 -38.07
CA ILE A 10 39.48 22.21 -36.88
C ILE A 10 38.58 21.85 -35.70
N ALA A 11 37.52 22.63 -35.45
CA ALA A 11 36.56 22.33 -34.39
C ALA A 11 35.86 20.99 -34.62
N GLY A 12 35.49 20.65 -35.86
CA GLY A 12 34.92 19.34 -36.21
C GLY A 12 35.92 18.20 -36.00
N ALA A 13 37.19 18.38 -36.36
CA ALA A 13 38.24 17.39 -36.15
C ALA A 13 38.54 17.17 -34.65
N LEU A 14 38.57 18.25 -33.86
CA LEU A 14 38.71 18.18 -32.40
C LEU A 14 37.50 17.51 -31.76
N GLY A 15 36.28 17.85 -32.18
CA GLY A 15 35.06 17.20 -31.72
C GLY A 15 35.05 15.70 -32.01
N ALA A 16 35.46 15.29 -33.22
CA ALA A 16 35.61 13.89 -33.57
C ALA A 16 36.69 13.19 -32.74
N PHE A 17 37.83 13.83 -32.50
CA PHE A 17 38.90 13.29 -31.66
C PHE A 17 38.43 13.05 -30.21
N VAL A 18 37.79 14.06 -29.58
CA VAL A 18 37.24 13.94 -28.22
C VAL A 18 36.19 12.82 -28.17
N PHE A 19 35.27 12.78 -29.13
CA PHE A 19 34.25 11.74 -29.18
C PHE A 19 34.84 10.33 -29.30
N PHE A 20 35.74 10.07 -30.24
CA PHE A 20 36.27 8.72 -30.47
C PHE A 20 37.34 8.29 -29.46
N TYR A 21 38.21 9.20 -29.00
CA TYR A 21 39.34 8.84 -28.15
C TYR A 21 39.04 8.96 -26.65
N GLU A 22 38.32 10.01 -26.27
CA GLU A 22 38.04 10.31 -24.87
C GLU A 22 36.72 9.68 -24.42
N ILE A 23 35.64 9.83 -25.18
CA ILE A 23 34.33 9.25 -24.83
C ILE A 23 34.29 7.76 -25.18
N GLU A 24 34.38 7.40 -26.45
CA GLU A 24 34.23 6.00 -26.90
C GLU A 24 35.46 5.16 -26.52
N GLY A 25 36.66 5.70 -26.70
CA GLY A 25 37.91 5.08 -26.28
C GLY A 25 38.06 4.98 -24.77
N GLY A 26 37.52 5.94 -24.02
CA GLY A 26 37.42 5.89 -22.55
C GLY A 26 36.57 4.73 -22.09
N LYS A 27 35.33 4.64 -22.59
CA LYS A 27 34.40 3.53 -22.31
C LYS A 27 35.03 2.16 -22.60
N LYS A 28 35.65 1.97 -23.76
CA LYS A 28 36.29 0.70 -24.11
C LYS A 28 37.45 0.31 -23.19
N ARG A 29 38.24 1.28 -22.72
CA ARG A 29 39.32 1.03 -21.74
C ARG A 29 38.75 0.65 -20.39
N GLU A 30 37.73 1.38 -19.94
CA GLU A 30 37.02 1.11 -18.69
C GLU A 30 36.36 -0.29 -18.70
N GLU A 31 35.68 -0.66 -19.79
CA GLU A 31 35.11 -2.00 -20.01
C GLU A 31 36.19 -3.09 -19.99
N ALA A 32 37.35 -2.85 -20.61
CA ALA A 32 38.45 -3.81 -20.64
C ALA A 32 39.15 -3.96 -19.27
N GLU A 33 39.27 -2.87 -18.50
CA GLU A 33 39.79 -2.88 -17.13
C GLU A 33 38.80 -3.56 -16.18
N HIS A 34 37.50 -3.26 -16.32
CA HIS A 34 36.43 -3.93 -15.60
C HIS A 34 36.46 -5.43 -15.87
N TYR A 35 36.42 -5.87 -17.13
CA TYR A 35 36.48 -7.29 -17.49
C TYR A 35 37.73 -8.03 -16.97
N GLN A 36 38.88 -7.34 -16.93
CA GLN A 36 40.10 -7.93 -16.38
C GLN A 36 40.07 -8.08 -14.87
N SER A 37 39.46 -7.11 -14.17
CA SER A 37 39.33 -7.13 -12.72
C SER A 37 38.11 -7.92 -12.24
N SER A 38 37.13 -8.23 -13.10
CA SER A 38 35.96 -9.03 -12.74
C SER A 38 36.35 -10.41 -12.22
N LEU A 39 35.85 -10.75 -11.03
CA LEU A 39 35.91 -12.08 -10.46
C LEU A 39 35.08 -13.04 -11.32
N ILE A 40 33.86 -12.65 -11.63
CA ILE A 40 32.92 -13.47 -12.41
C ILE A 40 32.81 -12.87 -13.81
N LYS A 41 33.29 -13.62 -14.80
CA LYS A 41 33.21 -13.23 -16.23
C LYS A 41 31.90 -13.74 -16.84
N MET A 42 30.79 -13.20 -16.32
CA MET A 42 29.42 -13.49 -16.74
C MET A 42 28.59 -12.21 -16.57
N ASP A 43 27.85 -11.83 -17.60
CA ASP A 43 26.91 -10.72 -17.48
C ASP A 43 25.70 -11.14 -16.62
N LYS A 44 25.13 -10.20 -15.86
CA LYS A 44 23.95 -10.48 -15.02
C LYS A 44 22.78 -11.00 -15.86
N ASP A 45 22.63 -10.51 -17.10
CA ASP A 45 21.51 -10.84 -17.95
C ASP A 45 21.68 -12.23 -18.57
N ASP A 46 22.89 -12.79 -18.55
CA ASP A 46 23.22 -14.14 -19.01
C ASP A 46 23.01 -15.21 -17.94
N ILE A 47 22.83 -14.83 -16.67
CA ILE A 47 22.54 -15.76 -15.58
C ILE A 47 21.17 -16.42 -15.82
N GLN A 48 21.15 -17.75 -15.79
CA GLN A 48 19.97 -18.59 -16.02
C GLN A 48 19.58 -19.39 -14.78
N ALA A 49 20.56 -19.74 -13.94
CA ALA A 49 20.33 -20.37 -12.65
C ALA A 49 21.41 -20.00 -11.65
N VAL A 50 21.02 -19.95 -10.37
CA VAL A 50 21.92 -19.78 -9.23
C VAL A 50 21.61 -20.88 -8.22
N THR A 51 22.65 -21.50 -7.68
CA THR A 51 22.56 -22.40 -6.52
C THR A 51 23.43 -21.87 -5.41
N LEU A 52 22.86 -21.73 -4.22
CA LEU A 52 23.55 -21.37 -2.98
C LEU A 52 23.57 -22.61 -2.09
N ILE A 53 24.75 -23.01 -1.64
CA ILE A 53 24.94 -24.12 -0.71
C ILE A 53 25.53 -23.54 0.57
N GLN A 54 24.74 -23.49 1.64
CA GLN A 54 25.11 -22.88 2.91
C GLN A 54 26.00 -23.82 3.76
N GLU A 55 26.72 -23.30 4.75
CA GLU A 55 27.61 -24.07 5.65
C GLU A 55 26.89 -25.24 6.37
N GLY A 56 25.57 -25.17 6.51
CA GLY A 56 24.72 -26.23 7.08
C GLY A 56 24.21 -27.28 6.08
N GLY A 57 24.57 -27.19 4.80
CA GLY A 57 24.08 -28.07 3.73
C GLY A 57 22.71 -27.70 3.16
N GLU A 58 22.13 -26.56 3.56
CA GLU A 58 20.94 -26.02 2.91
C GLU A 58 21.26 -25.65 1.47
N ILE A 59 20.48 -26.18 0.53
CA ILE A 59 20.61 -25.90 -0.90
C ILE A 59 19.42 -25.07 -1.34
N ILE A 60 19.70 -23.87 -1.84
CA ILE A 60 18.71 -22.98 -2.43
C ILE A 60 19.05 -22.83 -3.90
N ARG A 61 18.18 -23.33 -4.77
CA ARG A 61 18.33 -23.20 -6.21
C ARG A 61 17.18 -22.42 -6.79
N TYR A 62 17.47 -21.34 -7.51
CA TYR A 62 16.49 -20.63 -8.32
C TYR A 62 16.97 -20.49 -9.76
N GLN A 63 16.01 -20.54 -10.69
CA GLN A 63 16.28 -20.52 -12.11
C GLN A 63 15.16 -19.80 -12.86
N ARG A 64 15.49 -19.29 -14.04
CA ARG A 64 14.53 -18.58 -14.87
C ARG A 64 13.56 -19.57 -15.52
N SER A 65 12.27 -19.33 -15.34
CA SER A 65 11.13 -20.10 -15.86
C SER A 65 10.29 -19.18 -16.75
N GLY A 66 10.55 -19.22 -18.06
CA GLY A 66 9.97 -18.26 -19.00
C GLY A 66 10.49 -16.84 -18.76
N GLU A 67 9.59 -15.91 -18.45
CA GLU A 67 9.93 -14.51 -18.17
C GLU A 67 10.26 -14.24 -16.70
N SER A 68 9.88 -15.13 -15.78
CA SER A 68 10.02 -14.95 -14.32
C SER A 68 11.07 -15.87 -13.72
N TRP A 69 11.48 -15.59 -12.49
CA TRP A 69 12.35 -16.48 -11.71
C TRP A 69 11.54 -17.35 -10.74
N GLU A 70 11.99 -18.58 -10.56
CA GLU A 70 11.36 -19.55 -9.66
C GLU A 70 12.44 -20.22 -8.80
N ILE A 71 12.19 -20.35 -7.49
CA ILE A 71 12.94 -21.26 -6.63
C ILE A 71 12.49 -22.68 -6.96
N THR A 72 13.44 -23.59 -7.09
CA THR A 72 13.23 -25.01 -7.42
C THR A 72 13.67 -25.95 -6.31
N GLU A 73 14.59 -25.50 -5.45
CA GLU A 73 15.03 -26.22 -4.25
C GLU A 73 15.16 -25.24 -3.07
N PRO A 74 14.78 -25.65 -1.84
CA PRO A 74 14.21 -26.96 -1.49
C PRO A 74 12.71 -27.09 -1.81
N VAL A 75 12.05 -25.98 -2.12
CA VAL A 75 10.62 -25.90 -2.47
C VAL A 75 10.43 -25.14 -3.77
N ARG A 76 9.38 -25.47 -4.52
CA ARG A 76 8.98 -24.71 -5.70
C ARG A 76 8.13 -23.50 -5.31
N THR A 77 8.65 -22.29 -5.52
CA THR A 77 7.97 -21.03 -5.18
C THR A 77 8.48 -19.89 -6.05
N GLY A 78 7.68 -18.81 -6.18
CA GLY A 78 8.14 -17.55 -6.76
C GLY A 78 9.27 -16.92 -5.94
N VAL A 79 9.94 -15.93 -6.54
CA VAL A 79 11.03 -15.20 -5.91
C VAL A 79 10.63 -13.78 -5.50
N GLU A 80 11.34 -13.23 -4.52
CA GLU A 80 11.43 -11.80 -4.32
C GLU A 80 12.35 -11.22 -5.41
N GLU A 81 11.76 -10.71 -6.49
CA GLU A 81 12.48 -10.23 -7.67
C GLU A 81 13.55 -9.18 -7.33
N SER A 82 13.28 -8.31 -6.35
CA SER A 82 14.27 -7.31 -5.90
C SER A 82 15.49 -7.96 -5.25
N ALA A 83 15.29 -9.04 -4.49
CA ALA A 83 16.34 -9.79 -3.82
C ALA A 83 17.21 -10.57 -4.82
N VAL A 84 16.58 -11.21 -5.80
CA VAL A 84 17.26 -11.95 -6.88
C VAL A 84 18.06 -11.00 -7.80
N ASN A 85 17.48 -9.86 -8.17
CA ASN A 85 18.18 -8.86 -8.98
C ASN A 85 19.40 -8.26 -8.26
N GLY A 86 19.29 -8.00 -6.95
CA GLY A 86 20.41 -7.57 -6.13
C GLY A 86 21.52 -8.62 -6.06
N ASN A 87 21.14 -9.89 -5.96
CA ASN A 87 22.07 -11.02 -5.95
C ASN A 87 22.82 -11.15 -7.28
N HIS A 88 22.12 -11.14 -8.42
CA HIS A 88 22.75 -11.16 -9.75
C HIS A 88 23.72 -10.00 -9.97
N SER A 89 23.33 -8.80 -9.52
CA SER A 89 24.17 -7.61 -9.65
C SER A 89 25.45 -7.72 -8.83
N ALA A 90 25.38 -8.25 -7.60
CA ALA A 90 26.58 -8.47 -6.79
C ALA A 90 27.53 -9.50 -7.42
N PHE A 91 26.99 -10.57 -8.00
CA PHE A 91 27.80 -11.57 -8.69
C PHE A 91 28.48 -11.02 -9.95
N ALA A 92 27.74 -10.33 -10.81
CA ALA A 92 28.30 -9.77 -12.04
C ALA A 92 29.31 -8.64 -11.78
N ASN A 93 29.14 -7.87 -10.70
CA ASN A 93 30.00 -6.74 -10.35
C ASN A 93 31.14 -7.10 -9.38
N ALA A 94 31.26 -8.37 -8.96
CA ALA A 94 32.32 -8.79 -8.06
C ALA A 94 33.68 -8.63 -8.75
N ILE A 95 34.62 -7.96 -8.08
CA ILE A 95 35.98 -7.71 -8.58
C ILE A 95 37.04 -8.42 -7.75
N ILE A 96 38.12 -8.82 -8.39
CA ILE A 96 39.35 -9.32 -7.78
C ILE A 96 40.15 -8.11 -7.32
N GLN A 97 40.21 -7.87 -6.02
CA GLN A 97 41.08 -6.83 -5.46
C GLN A 97 42.52 -7.34 -5.31
N ARG A 98 42.68 -8.62 -4.96
CA ARG A 98 43.98 -9.25 -4.77
C ARG A 98 43.90 -10.74 -5.05
N THR A 99 44.98 -11.29 -5.59
CA THR A 99 45.18 -12.74 -5.76
C THR A 99 46.27 -13.22 -4.80
N LEU A 100 46.03 -14.37 -4.18
CA LEU A 100 46.96 -15.09 -3.31
C LEU A 100 47.16 -16.49 -3.89
N ASP A 101 48.39 -16.80 -4.30
CA ASP A 101 48.73 -18.16 -4.69
C ASP A 101 48.88 -19.03 -3.44
N THR A 102 48.19 -20.16 -3.41
CA THR A 102 48.20 -21.09 -2.28
C THR A 102 48.32 -22.54 -2.74
N MET A 103 48.46 -23.45 -1.79
CA MET A 103 48.39 -24.90 -2.03
C MET A 103 47.01 -25.42 -1.64
N PRO A 104 46.50 -26.51 -2.26
CA PRO A 104 45.19 -27.07 -1.95
C PRO A 104 44.97 -27.33 -0.44
N ASP A 105 45.97 -27.89 0.25
CA ASP A 105 45.90 -28.21 1.68
C ASP A 105 45.79 -26.97 2.59
N LYS A 106 45.99 -25.78 2.05
CA LYS A 106 45.91 -24.49 2.75
C LYS A 106 44.58 -23.77 2.56
N LEU A 107 43.67 -24.25 1.70
CA LEU A 107 42.33 -23.66 1.53
C LEU A 107 41.53 -23.64 2.84
N LYS A 108 41.75 -24.63 3.71
CA LYS A 108 41.17 -24.71 5.05
C LYS A 108 41.51 -23.52 5.94
N ASN A 109 42.66 -22.88 5.73
CA ASN A 109 43.09 -21.71 6.51
C ASN A 109 42.23 -20.46 6.21
N PHE A 110 41.46 -20.49 5.12
CA PHE A 110 40.59 -19.41 4.67
C PHE A 110 39.11 -19.79 4.78
N SER A 111 38.78 -20.93 5.40
CA SER A 111 37.43 -21.49 5.47
C SER A 111 36.80 -21.69 4.09
N LEU A 112 37.60 -22.16 3.12
CA LEU A 112 37.17 -22.53 1.77
C LEU A 112 37.01 -24.06 1.60
N GLU A 113 37.39 -24.85 2.61
CA GLU A 113 37.22 -26.31 2.61
C GLU A 113 37.05 -26.84 4.07
N PRO A 114 35.81 -26.98 4.58
CA PRO A 114 34.55 -26.63 3.91
C PRO A 114 34.41 -25.11 3.71
N ALA A 115 33.71 -24.72 2.64
CA ALA A 115 33.36 -23.33 2.39
C ALA A 115 32.22 -22.87 3.33
N ARG A 116 32.17 -21.58 3.65
CA ARG A 116 31.02 -20.96 4.34
C ARG A 116 29.79 -20.97 3.44
N VAL A 117 29.98 -20.63 2.18
CA VAL A 117 28.95 -20.70 1.15
C VAL A 117 29.58 -21.15 -0.16
N GLU A 118 28.90 -22.02 -0.89
CA GLU A 118 29.23 -22.32 -2.28
C GLU A 118 28.18 -21.71 -3.20
N VAL A 119 28.62 -20.99 -4.24
CA VAL A 119 27.77 -20.37 -5.25
C VAL A 119 28.03 -21.03 -6.59
N ILE A 120 26.97 -21.52 -7.23
CA ILE A 120 27.03 -22.08 -8.58
C ILE A 120 26.18 -21.21 -9.49
N LEU A 121 26.80 -20.55 -10.46
CA LEU A 121 26.14 -19.77 -11.51
C LEU A 121 26.14 -20.56 -12.81
N GLU A 122 24.98 -20.63 -13.45
CA GLU A 122 24.83 -21.24 -14.78
C GLU A 122 24.34 -20.19 -15.77
N SER A 123 25.05 -20.03 -16.90
CA SER A 123 24.62 -19.12 -17.96
C SER A 123 23.60 -19.77 -18.90
N LYS A 124 22.93 -18.95 -19.72
CA LYS A 124 22.07 -19.40 -20.83
C LYS A 124 22.78 -20.35 -21.81
N GLU A 125 24.09 -20.21 -21.97
CA GLU A 125 24.91 -21.05 -22.86
C GLU A 125 25.44 -22.32 -22.16
N GLY A 126 25.06 -22.55 -20.90
CA GLY A 126 25.48 -23.70 -20.10
C GLY A 126 26.87 -23.57 -19.48
N LYS A 127 27.49 -22.38 -19.52
CA LYS A 127 28.74 -22.11 -18.79
C LYS A 127 28.47 -22.13 -17.29
N LYS A 128 29.24 -22.92 -16.55
CA LYS A 128 29.16 -23.00 -15.08
C LYS A 128 30.32 -22.28 -14.42
N VAL A 129 30.03 -21.53 -13.35
CA VAL A 129 31.02 -20.90 -12.47
C VAL A 129 30.72 -21.36 -11.05
N GLU A 130 31.69 -22.02 -10.42
CA GLU A 130 31.57 -22.52 -9.04
C GLU A 130 32.54 -21.78 -8.15
N LEU A 131 32.00 -21.01 -7.21
CA LEU A 131 32.74 -20.16 -6.30
C LEU A 131 32.55 -20.66 -4.86
N LEU A 132 33.66 -20.87 -4.17
CA LEU A 132 33.75 -21.13 -2.75
C LEU A 132 33.98 -19.79 -2.05
N ILE A 133 33.17 -19.48 -1.04
CA ILE A 133 33.26 -18.28 -0.22
C ILE A 133 33.64 -18.69 1.20
N GLY A 134 34.69 -18.06 1.73
CA GLY A 134 35.25 -18.36 3.04
C GLY A 134 35.09 -17.22 4.04
N ASP A 135 36.04 -17.15 4.97
CA ASP A 135 36.03 -16.13 6.03
C ASP A 135 36.33 -14.72 5.50
N GLU A 136 35.99 -13.72 6.30
CA GLU A 136 36.41 -12.34 6.08
C GLU A 136 37.93 -12.19 6.21
N ALA A 137 38.52 -11.50 5.24
CA ALA A 137 39.92 -11.12 5.27
C ALA A 137 40.17 -10.08 6.37
N PRO A 138 41.32 -10.12 7.07
CA PRO A 138 41.65 -9.18 8.14
C PRO A 138 41.69 -7.70 7.72
N THR A 139 41.77 -7.43 6.42
CA THR A 139 41.78 -6.09 5.86
C THR A 139 40.38 -5.69 5.41
N ARG A 140 39.84 -4.63 6.01
CA ARG A 140 38.66 -3.88 5.52
C ARG A 140 37.36 -4.69 5.31
N GLY A 141 37.25 -5.90 5.85
CA GLY A 141 36.04 -6.73 5.69
C GLY A 141 35.87 -7.25 4.27
N ASP A 142 36.97 -7.43 3.53
CA ASP A 142 36.97 -8.15 2.25
C ASP A 142 36.77 -9.67 2.49
N LEU A 143 36.53 -10.46 1.45
CA LEU A 143 36.26 -11.91 1.57
C LEU A 143 37.32 -12.75 0.87
N PHE A 144 37.68 -13.88 1.46
CA PHE A 144 38.40 -14.93 0.73
C PHE A 144 37.43 -15.73 -0.14
N VAL A 145 37.76 -15.86 -1.43
CA VAL A 145 37.01 -16.67 -2.38
C VAL A 145 37.94 -17.53 -3.23
N SER A 146 37.48 -18.68 -3.71
CA SER A 146 38.22 -19.52 -4.65
C SER A 146 37.26 -20.15 -5.64
N PHE A 147 37.71 -20.44 -6.86
CA PHE A 147 36.95 -21.34 -7.73
C PHE A 147 37.16 -22.79 -7.26
N ARG A 148 36.14 -23.65 -7.38
CA ARG A 148 36.21 -25.02 -6.83
C ARG A 148 37.44 -25.82 -7.27
N ASP A 149 37.81 -25.72 -8.55
CA ASP A 149 38.95 -26.44 -9.12
C ASP A 149 40.24 -25.60 -9.20
N SER A 150 40.35 -24.52 -8.40
CA SER A 150 41.47 -23.59 -8.40
C SER A 150 42.31 -23.68 -7.12
N ASN A 151 43.63 -23.48 -7.26
CA ASN A 151 44.56 -23.32 -6.13
C ASN A 151 44.87 -21.86 -5.80
N SER A 152 44.16 -20.92 -6.42
CA SER A 152 44.29 -19.49 -6.17
C SER A 152 43.15 -19.02 -5.28
N VAL A 153 43.50 -18.31 -4.21
CA VAL A 153 42.55 -17.60 -3.35
C VAL A 153 42.52 -16.14 -3.78
N PHE A 154 41.33 -15.59 -3.96
CA PHE A 154 41.11 -14.20 -4.29
C PHE A 154 40.52 -13.46 -3.10
N ILE A 155 40.76 -12.15 -3.07
CA ILE A 155 40.14 -11.22 -2.14
C ILE A 155 39.16 -10.34 -2.94
N THR A 156 37.90 -10.28 -2.50
CA THR A 156 36.82 -9.49 -3.12
C THR A 156 36.01 -8.73 -2.07
N SER A 157 35.10 -7.84 -2.47
CA SER A 157 34.30 -7.05 -1.53
C SER A 157 33.30 -7.91 -0.74
N SER A 158 32.91 -7.43 0.45
CA SER A 158 31.91 -8.10 1.33
C SER A 158 30.49 -8.12 0.77
N ASP A 159 30.17 -7.31 -0.24
CA ASP A 159 28.84 -7.28 -0.87
C ASP A 159 28.42 -8.67 -1.37
N LEU A 160 29.39 -9.45 -1.83
CA LEU A 160 29.21 -10.82 -2.30
C LEU A 160 28.72 -11.76 -1.19
N LYS A 161 29.23 -11.61 0.04
CA LYS A 161 28.84 -12.44 1.20
C LYS A 161 27.37 -12.24 1.51
N THR A 162 26.92 -10.99 1.61
CA THR A 162 25.53 -10.65 1.94
C THR A 162 24.54 -11.27 0.94
N GLN A 163 24.91 -11.33 -0.34
CA GLN A 163 24.05 -11.93 -1.36
C GLN A 163 24.14 -13.46 -1.40
N ALA A 164 25.31 -14.04 -1.12
CA ALA A 164 25.52 -15.48 -1.09
C ALA A 164 24.92 -16.17 0.15
N GLU A 165 24.92 -15.48 1.30
CA GLU A 165 24.35 -15.96 2.57
C GLU A 165 22.82 -15.76 2.66
N LYS A 166 22.15 -15.31 1.59
CA LYS A 166 20.70 -15.18 1.57
C LYS A 166 20.03 -16.53 1.83
N THR A 167 19.05 -16.52 2.72
CA THR A 167 18.23 -17.67 3.06
C THR A 167 17.13 -17.89 2.03
N LEU A 168 16.45 -19.04 2.10
CA LEU A 168 15.24 -19.29 1.31
C LEU A 168 14.20 -18.18 1.53
N PHE A 169 14.05 -17.69 2.76
CA PHE A 169 13.09 -16.63 3.09
C PHE A 169 13.46 -15.27 2.47
N ASP A 170 14.75 -14.97 2.33
CA ASP A 170 15.22 -13.72 1.70
C ASP A 170 14.98 -13.70 0.20
N LEU A 171 14.98 -14.87 -0.44
CA LEU A 171 14.87 -15.04 -1.89
C LEU A 171 13.46 -15.36 -2.37
N ARG A 172 12.60 -15.95 -1.53
CA ARG A 172 11.23 -16.33 -1.93
C ARG A 172 10.29 -15.13 -1.98
N ASP A 173 9.24 -15.24 -2.80
CA ASP A 173 8.11 -14.33 -2.74
C ASP A 173 7.44 -14.45 -1.35
N LYS A 174 7.24 -13.30 -0.71
CA LYS A 174 6.66 -13.19 0.64
C LYS A 174 5.26 -12.60 0.63
N LYS A 175 4.70 -12.24 -0.53
CA LYS A 175 3.35 -11.67 -0.59
C LYS A 175 2.33 -12.67 -0.06
N ILE A 176 1.30 -12.15 0.60
CA ILE A 176 0.19 -12.96 1.14
C ILE A 176 -1.03 -12.98 0.21
N ALA A 177 -0.99 -12.20 -0.88
CA ALA A 177 -2.08 -12.10 -1.85
C ALA A 177 -1.54 -11.75 -3.24
N HIS A 178 -1.86 -12.58 -4.23
CA HIS A 178 -1.48 -12.39 -5.62
C HIS A 178 -2.72 -12.19 -6.50
N TYR A 179 -2.98 -10.94 -6.89
CA TYR A 179 -4.04 -10.57 -7.82
C TYR A 179 -3.75 -9.19 -8.45
N GLU A 180 -4.41 -8.92 -9.57
CA GLU A 180 -4.43 -7.60 -10.19
C GLU A 180 -5.60 -6.78 -9.63
N LYS A 181 -5.30 -5.64 -9.02
CA LYS A 181 -6.30 -4.80 -8.34
C LYS A 181 -7.43 -4.36 -9.27
N ASP A 182 -7.08 -4.03 -10.51
CA ASP A 182 -8.03 -3.47 -11.47
C ASP A 182 -9.06 -4.53 -11.93
N ASP A 183 -8.70 -5.82 -11.82
CA ASP A 183 -9.59 -6.94 -12.13
C ASP A 183 -10.59 -7.23 -10.99
N VAL A 184 -10.42 -6.68 -9.79
CA VAL A 184 -11.33 -6.95 -8.66
C VAL A 184 -12.71 -6.35 -8.96
N ARG A 185 -13.74 -7.22 -8.91
CA ARG A 185 -15.16 -6.86 -9.09
C ARG A 185 -15.99 -6.99 -7.83
N ARG A 186 -15.61 -7.90 -6.92
CA ARG A 186 -16.32 -8.13 -5.66
C ARG A 186 -15.35 -8.49 -4.55
N ILE A 187 -15.61 -8.00 -3.34
CA ILE A 187 -14.88 -8.25 -2.11
C ILE A 187 -15.88 -8.80 -1.09
N GLU A 188 -15.63 -10.00 -0.59
CA GLU A 188 -16.34 -10.56 0.56
C GLU A 188 -15.34 -10.72 1.71
N LEU A 189 -15.54 -9.97 2.79
CA LEU A 189 -14.74 -10.03 4.00
C LEU A 189 -15.61 -10.57 5.13
N VAL A 190 -15.26 -11.74 5.63
CA VAL A 190 -15.91 -12.39 6.78
C VAL A 190 -14.93 -12.40 7.93
N SER A 191 -15.32 -11.83 9.05
CA SER A 191 -14.59 -11.86 10.31
C SER A 191 -15.49 -12.38 11.43
N ARG A 192 -14.97 -12.53 12.64
CA ARG A 192 -15.77 -12.91 13.81
C ARG A 192 -16.97 -11.98 14.07
N ASN A 193 -16.83 -10.68 13.76
CA ASN A 193 -17.81 -9.66 14.14
C ASN A 193 -18.64 -9.14 12.96
N HIS A 194 -18.12 -9.21 11.74
CA HIS A 194 -18.70 -8.54 10.59
C HIS A 194 -18.62 -9.41 9.34
N ILE A 195 -19.67 -9.30 8.51
CA ILE A 195 -19.68 -9.76 7.12
C ILE A 195 -19.80 -8.49 6.28
N ILE A 196 -18.86 -8.31 5.36
CA ILE A 196 -18.80 -7.17 4.45
C ILE A 196 -18.82 -7.70 3.02
N VAL A 197 -19.74 -7.20 2.21
CA VAL A 197 -19.80 -7.49 0.77
C VAL A 197 -19.78 -6.17 0.01
N ILE A 198 -18.73 -5.95 -0.78
CA ILE A 198 -18.57 -4.77 -1.63
C ILE A 198 -18.47 -5.24 -3.08
N GLU A 199 -19.25 -4.66 -3.98
CA GLU A 199 -19.36 -5.09 -5.38
C GLU A 199 -19.40 -3.89 -6.32
N LYS A 200 -18.73 -3.99 -7.47
CA LYS A 200 -18.82 -2.97 -8.52
C LYS A 200 -20.16 -3.08 -9.25
N THR A 201 -20.92 -1.99 -9.28
CA THR A 201 -22.12 -1.86 -10.12
C THR A 201 -21.80 -0.86 -11.24
N GLY A 202 -21.49 -1.35 -12.43
CA GLY A 202 -20.86 -0.53 -13.48
C GLY A 202 -19.42 -0.20 -13.08
N ASP A 203 -19.11 1.09 -12.93
CA ASP A 203 -17.79 1.59 -12.52
C ASP A 203 -17.70 2.01 -11.04
N GLU A 204 -18.82 2.03 -10.32
CA GLU A 204 -18.89 2.48 -8.93
C GLU A 204 -18.90 1.31 -7.94
N TRP A 205 -18.27 1.50 -6.79
CA TRP A 205 -18.30 0.52 -5.70
C TRP A 205 -19.53 0.69 -4.81
N GLU A 206 -20.23 -0.39 -4.52
CA GLU A 206 -21.36 -0.42 -3.58
C GLU A 206 -21.16 -1.47 -2.49
N MET A 207 -21.43 -1.13 -1.23
CA MET A 207 -21.44 -2.11 -0.13
C MET A 207 -22.85 -2.69 -0.02
N LYS A 208 -22.98 -3.95 -0.42
CA LYS A 208 -24.25 -4.69 -0.38
C LYS A 208 -24.54 -5.26 1.01
N THR A 209 -23.52 -5.45 1.83
CA THR A 209 -23.65 -5.95 3.19
C THR A 209 -22.61 -5.30 4.09
N PRO A 210 -23.04 -4.64 5.19
CA PRO A 210 -24.36 -4.01 5.32
C PRO A 210 -24.63 -3.04 4.13
N ASP A 211 -25.90 -2.73 3.85
CA ASP A 211 -26.26 -1.78 2.79
C ASP A 211 -25.90 -0.34 3.23
N LEU A 212 -24.70 0.10 2.83
CA LEU A 212 -24.10 1.37 3.23
C LEU A 212 -23.40 2.06 2.04
N PRO A 213 -23.35 3.41 2.01
CA PRO A 213 -22.58 4.12 1.00
C PRO A 213 -21.09 3.86 1.19
N VAL A 214 -20.33 3.81 0.10
CA VAL A 214 -18.90 3.42 0.09
C VAL A 214 -17.99 4.61 -0.22
N GLU A 215 -16.90 4.71 0.53
CA GLU A 215 -15.76 5.57 0.22
C GLU A 215 -14.80 4.82 -0.71
N GLU A 216 -14.84 5.08 -2.03
CA GLU A 216 -14.06 4.32 -3.03
C GLU A 216 -12.55 4.34 -2.76
N SER A 217 -12.03 5.45 -2.23
CA SER A 217 -10.61 5.59 -1.85
C SER A 217 -10.20 4.56 -0.79
N ARG A 218 -11.11 4.17 0.12
CA ARG A 218 -10.89 3.17 1.17
C ARG A 218 -10.86 1.76 0.63
N VAL A 219 -11.73 1.45 -0.33
CA VAL A 219 -11.72 0.17 -1.07
C VAL A 219 -10.39 0.02 -1.81
N ASN A 220 -9.98 1.04 -2.56
CA ASN A 220 -8.71 1.04 -3.29
C ASN A 220 -7.50 0.93 -2.36
N SER A 221 -7.53 1.61 -1.21
CA SER A 221 -6.47 1.54 -0.20
C SER A 221 -6.38 0.14 0.44
N PHE A 222 -7.52 -0.49 0.71
CA PHE A 222 -7.58 -1.85 1.24
C PHE A 222 -6.98 -2.85 0.25
N LEU A 223 -7.42 -2.82 -1.01
CA LEU A 223 -6.89 -3.71 -2.06
C LEU A 223 -5.40 -3.49 -2.32
N THR A 224 -4.92 -2.24 -2.29
CA THR A 224 -3.49 -1.95 -2.47
C THR A 224 -2.67 -2.44 -1.26
N SER A 225 -3.22 -2.30 -0.06
CA SER A 225 -2.54 -2.75 1.15
C SER A 225 -2.40 -4.27 1.17
N LEU A 226 -3.45 -4.99 0.75
CA LEU A 226 -3.47 -6.45 0.73
C LEU A 226 -2.37 -7.03 -0.18
N THR A 227 -2.09 -6.42 -1.34
CA THR A 227 -0.97 -6.84 -2.23
C THR A 227 0.41 -6.48 -1.70
N ASN A 228 0.50 -5.53 -0.76
CA ASN A 228 1.76 -5.05 -0.19
C ASN A 228 2.14 -5.74 1.11
N TYR A 229 1.21 -6.50 1.71
CA TYR A 229 1.52 -7.25 2.92
C TYR A 229 2.42 -8.44 2.61
N SER A 230 3.42 -8.62 3.48
CA SER A 230 4.36 -9.72 3.41
C SER A 230 4.23 -10.62 4.63
N ALA A 231 4.37 -11.92 4.39
CA ALA A 231 4.56 -12.93 5.40
C ALA A 231 5.77 -12.58 6.29
N LYS A 232 5.64 -12.81 7.59
CA LYS A 232 6.75 -12.77 8.56
C LYS A 232 7.60 -14.02 8.45
N ALA A 233 6.96 -15.17 8.20
CA ALA A 233 7.59 -16.49 8.05
C ALA A 233 6.65 -17.44 7.30
N PHE A 234 7.13 -18.64 6.99
CA PHE A 234 6.33 -19.75 6.48
C PHE A 234 6.46 -20.94 7.43
N THR A 235 5.33 -21.49 7.87
CA THR A 235 5.28 -22.59 8.86
C THR A 235 5.53 -23.93 8.18
N VAL A 236 4.82 -24.17 7.07
CA VAL A 236 4.91 -25.40 6.26
C VAL A 236 4.76 -25.05 4.79
N GLU A 237 5.39 -25.83 3.93
CA GLU A 237 5.31 -25.65 2.47
C GLU A 237 4.06 -26.28 1.84
N SER A 238 3.36 -27.11 2.60
CA SER A 238 2.09 -27.72 2.20
C SER A 238 1.33 -28.14 3.45
N PHE A 239 0.00 -27.95 3.45
CA PHE A 239 -0.89 -28.46 4.48
C PHE A 239 -2.03 -29.30 3.88
N SER A 240 -2.64 -30.14 4.71
CA SER A 240 -3.80 -30.95 4.33
C SER A 240 -4.95 -30.89 5.33
N ASP A 241 -4.67 -30.55 6.59
CA ASP A 241 -5.66 -30.37 7.65
C ASP A 241 -5.84 -28.89 7.96
N GLU A 242 -6.93 -28.30 7.49
CA GLU A 242 -7.31 -26.90 7.76
C GLU A 242 -7.48 -26.62 9.27
N SER A 243 -7.88 -27.63 10.04
CA SER A 243 -8.14 -27.49 11.48
C SER A 243 -6.85 -27.39 12.30
N GLU A 244 -5.69 -27.75 11.76
CA GLU A 244 -4.39 -27.54 12.43
C GLU A 244 -4.08 -26.04 12.57
N TYR A 245 -4.40 -25.26 11.54
CA TYR A 245 -4.12 -23.83 11.44
C TYR A 245 -5.37 -22.96 11.67
N GLY A 246 -6.52 -23.57 11.94
CA GLY A 246 -7.78 -22.85 12.20
C GLY A 246 -8.40 -22.22 10.96
N PHE A 247 -8.14 -22.78 9.77
CA PHE A 247 -8.75 -22.31 8.52
C PHE A 247 -10.21 -22.77 8.36
N ASP A 248 -10.62 -23.81 9.08
CA ASP A 248 -12.02 -24.26 9.20
C ASP A 248 -12.91 -23.27 9.97
N LYS A 249 -12.29 -22.49 10.87
CA LYS A 249 -12.91 -21.42 11.66
C LYS A 249 -12.01 -20.18 11.67
N PRO A 250 -11.91 -19.49 10.53
CA PRO A 250 -10.93 -18.44 10.37
C PRO A 250 -11.27 -17.21 11.22
N GLU A 251 -10.23 -16.49 11.64
CA GLU A 251 -10.34 -15.16 12.23
C GLU A 251 -10.87 -14.15 11.22
N VAL A 252 -10.37 -14.28 9.98
CA VAL A 252 -10.70 -13.43 8.84
C VAL A 252 -10.60 -14.25 7.57
N LYS A 253 -11.57 -14.09 6.68
CA LYS A 253 -11.57 -14.64 5.33
C LYS A 253 -11.91 -13.53 4.35
N VAL A 254 -11.03 -13.28 3.39
CA VAL A 254 -11.24 -12.33 2.29
C VAL A 254 -11.35 -13.12 1.00
N ASN A 255 -12.47 -13.02 0.31
CA ASN A 255 -12.67 -13.58 -1.02
C ASN A 255 -12.80 -12.44 -2.03
N LEU A 256 -11.94 -12.44 -3.04
CA LEU A 256 -11.97 -11.51 -4.16
C LEU A 256 -12.52 -12.23 -5.39
N SER A 257 -13.52 -11.66 -6.05
CA SER A 257 -13.93 -12.11 -7.39
C SER A 257 -13.28 -11.23 -8.45
N LEU A 258 -12.55 -11.87 -9.36
CA LEU A 258 -11.67 -11.23 -10.34
C LEU A 258 -12.19 -11.41 -11.77
N GLY A 259 -12.14 -10.33 -12.56
CA GLY A 259 -12.52 -10.30 -13.97
C GLY A 259 -14.00 -10.57 -14.22
N GLU A 260 -14.36 -10.67 -15.50
CA GLU A 260 -15.75 -10.96 -15.93
C GLU A 260 -16.18 -12.39 -15.58
N GLU A 261 -15.23 -13.32 -15.49
CA GLU A 261 -15.49 -14.72 -15.12
C GLU A 261 -15.66 -14.91 -13.60
N MET A 262 -15.47 -13.84 -12.81
CA MET A 262 -15.59 -13.85 -11.34
C MET A 262 -14.71 -14.94 -10.70
N ALA A 263 -13.49 -15.11 -11.21
CA ALA A 263 -12.53 -16.06 -10.67
C ALA A 263 -12.25 -15.73 -9.20
N SER A 264 -12.31 -16.73 -8.32
CA SER A 264 -12.18 -16.53 -6.88
C SER A 264 -10.73 -16.57 -6.44
N LYS A 265 -10.34 -15.58 -5.64
CA LYS A 265 -9.07 -15.50 -4.94
C LYS A 265 -9.34 -15.28 -3.45
N GLU A 266 -9.16 -16.33 -2.67
CA GLU A 266 -9.34 -16.33 -1.22
C GLU A 266 -8.01 -16.14 -0.49
N ILE A 267 -8.02 -15.30 0.55
CA ILE A 267 -6.99 -15.15 1.57
C ILE A 267 -7.65 -15.45 2.92
N THR A 268 -7.14 -16.44 3.63
CA THR A 268 -7.71 -16.91 4.90
C THR A 268 -6.69 -16.75 6.01
N ILE A 269 -7.09 -16.10 7.09
CA ILE A 269 -6.32 -15.93 8.33
C ILE A 269 -6.94 -16.82 9.40
N GLY A 270 -6.17 -17.79 9.86
CA GLY A 270 -6.55 -18.79 10.86
C GLY A 270 -6.14 -18.39 12.28
N ARG A 271 -5.94 -19.39 13.13
CA ARG A 271 -5.67 -19.21 14.56
C ARG A 271 -4.32 -18.52 14.83
N VAL A 272 -4.26 -17.91 16.01
CA VAL A 272 -3.02 -17.39 16.58
C VAL A 272 -1.98 -18.51 16.75
N VAL A 273 -0.71 -18.21 16.48
CA VAL A 273 0.42 -19.15 16.54
C VAL A 273 0.73 -19.52 17.99
N ASP A 274 0.81 -18.52 18.86
CA ASP A 274 1.06 -18.66 20.30
C ASP A 274 0.12 -17.71 21.05
N GLU A 275 -0.84 -18.27 21.80
CA GLU A 275 -1.82 -17.52 22.59
C GLU A 275 -1.20 -16.78 23.77
N GLU A 276 0.00 -17.19 24.22
CA GLU A 276 0.67 -16.61 25.39
C GLU A 276 1.65 -15.49 25.02
N SER A 277 1.88 -15.25 23.72
CA SER A 277 2.77 -14.21 23.23
C SER A 277 2.14 -12.81 23.31
N ASP A 278 2.89 -11.84 23.85
CA ASP A 278 2.52 -10.42 23.81
C ASP A 278 2.52 -9.85 22.38
N ASP A 279 3.27 -10.47 21.46
CA ASP A 279 3.28 -10.16 20.04
C ASP A 279 2.52 -11.27 19.28
N ALA A 280 1.19 -11.17 19.25
CA ALA A 280 0.35 -12.17 18.61
C ALA A 280 0.63 -12.28 17.10
N GLU A 281 0.71 -13.52 16.62
CA GLU A 281 0.94 -13.86 15.22
C GLU A 281 -0.13 -14.83 14.75
N TYR A 282 -0.46 -14.81 13.47
CA TYR A 282 -1.56 -15.60 12.93
C TYR A 282 -1.10 -16.39 11.72
N HIS A 283 -1.58 -17.62 11.63
CA HIS A 283 -1.43 -18.43 10.42
C HIS A 283 -2.31 -17.87 9.31
N GLY A 284 -1.87 -17.99 8.06
CA GLY A 284 -2.71 -17.72 6.91
C GLY A 284 -2.28 -18.49 5.68
N TYR A 285 -3.17 -18.55 4.70
CA TYR A 285 -2.88 -19.09 3.38
C TYR A 285 -3.64 -18.31 2.31
N GLU A 286 -3.14 -18.43 1.08
CA GLU A 286 -3.79 -17.93 -0.12
C GLU A 286 -4.24 -19.11 -0.98
N SER A 287 -5.49 -19.07 -1.45
CA SER A 287 -6.01 -20.08 -2.38
C SER A 287 -5.14 -20.24 -3.63
N GLY A 288 -4.88 -21.51 -3.96
CA GLY A 288 -4.01 -21.91 -5.06
C GLY A 288 -2.53 -22.06 -4.68
N LEU A 289 -2.12 -21.62 -3.48
CA LEU A 289 -0.78 -21.84 -2.94
C LEU A 289 -0.81 -22.84 -1.77
N PRO A 290 0.13 -23.80 -1.71
CA PRO A 290 0.13 -24.84 -0.69
C PRO A 290 0.71 -24.38 0.65
N ALA A 291 1.53 -23.34 0.66
CA ALA A 291 2.28 -22.94 1.85
C ALA A 291 1.41 -22.19 2.87
N VAL A 292 1.68 -22.43 4.16
CA VAL A 292 1.11 -21.67 5.27
C VAL A 292 2.09 -20.58 5.67
N PHE A 293 1.66 -19.33 5.63
CA PHE A 293 2.43 -18.19 6.08
C PHE A 293 2.03 -17.74 7.49
N ILE A 294 2.89 -16.95 8.12
CA ILE A 294 2.63 -16.27 9.38
C ILE A 294 2.58 -14.76 9.13
N ILE A 295 1.59 -14.08 9.71
CA ILE A 295 1.50 -12.61 9.73
C ILE A 295 1.45 -12.07 11.16
N ARG A 296 1.81 -10.80 11.32
CA ARG A 296 1.66 -10.08 12.60
C ARG A 296 0.20 -9.72 12.86
N GLU A 297 -0.17 -9.55 14.13
CA GLU A 297 -1.50 -9.06 14.51
C GLU A 297 -1.88 -7.75 13.83
N SER A 298 -0.95 -6.81 13.67
CA SER A 298 -1.23 -5.54 12.98
C SER A 298 -1.68 -5.76 11.53
N THR A 299 -1.10 -6.73 10.83
CA THR A 299 -1.55 -7.13 9.49
C THR A 299 -2.94 -7.76 9.56
N LYS A 300 -3.20 -8.68 10.50
CA LYS A 300 -4.54 -9.28 10.69
C LYS A 300 -5.59 -8.20 10.93
N ASN A 301 -5.33 -7.25 11.82
CA ASN A 301 -6.25 -6.15 12.16
C ASN A 301 -6.49 -5.20 10.97
N ASN A 302 -5.48 -4.99 10.13
CA ASN A 302 -5.65 -4.20 8.91
C ASN A 302 -6.44 -4.94 7.81
N ILE A 303 -6.45 -6.27 7.82
CA ILE A 303 -7.28 -7.10 6.94
C ILE A 303 -8.72 -7.20 7.51
N SER A 304 -8.89 -7.30 8.83
CA SER A 304 -10.19 -7.41 9.52
C SER A 304 -10.88 -6.06 9.73
N ARG A 305 -10.95 -5.22 8.69
CA ARG A 305 -11.64 -3.93 8.79
C ARG A 305 -13.13 -4.10 9.04
N ASP A 306 -13.71 -3.21 9.82
CA ASP A 306 -15.14 -3.11 10.03
C ASP A 306 -15.85 -2.38 8.86
N PRO A 307 -17.20 -2.41 8.78
CA PRO A 307 -17.93 -1.71 7.72
C PRO A 307 -17.70 -0.19 7.70
N PHE A 308 -17.50 0.47 8.86
CA PHE A 308 -17.32 1.92 8.95
C PHE A 308 -16.00 2.39 8.31
N TYR A 309 -14.98 1.54 8.26
CA TYR A 309 -13.75 1.83 7.51
C TYR A 309 -14.03 2.11 6.02
N PHE A 310 -14.89 1.29 5.40
CA PHE A 310 -15.23 1.38 3.97
C PHE A 310 -16.38 2.36 3.70
N GLN A 311 -17.13 2.74 4.72
CA GLN A 311 -18.29 3.60 4.58
C GLN A 311 -17.89 5.03 4.16
N ASP A 312 -18.66 5.62 3.23
CA ASP A 312 -18.69 7.05 2.99
C ASP A 312 -19.21 7.77 4.25
N LYS A 313 -18.36 8.63 4.81
CA LYS A 313 -18.60 9.26 6.12
C LYS A 313 -19.41 10.54 5.99
N GLN A 314 -19.70 11.01 4.77
CA GLN A 314 -20.48 12.21 4.56
C GLN A 314 -21.92 12.01 5.07
N LEU A 315 -22.38 12.88 5.98
CA LEU A 315 -23.72 12.73 6.58
C LEU A 315 -24.85 13.15 5.64
N ALA A 316 -24.59 14.06 4.70
CA ALA A 316 -25.54 14.47 3.67
C ALA A 316 -24.84 14.66 2.32
N ARG A 317 -25.20 13.81 1.34
CA ARG A 317 -24.75 13.92 -0.05
C ARG A 317 -25.86 14.52 -0.90
N PHE A 318 -25.56 15.63 -1.57
CA PHE A 318 -26.49 16.35 -2.44
C PHE A 318 -25.76 17.00 -3.62
N ASP A 319 -26.47 17.20 -4.72
CA ASP A 319 -25.96 17.95 -5.87
C ASP A 319 -26.10 19.45 -5.61
N LYS A 320 -24.97 20.15 -5.62
CA LYS A 320 -24.89 21.60 -5.38
C LYS A 320 -25.57 22.40 -6.48
N GLU A 321 -25.61 21.89 -7.71
CA GLU A 321 -26.24 22.55 -8.85
C GLU A 321 -27.76 22.38 -8.84
N ALA A 322 -28.25 21.26 -8.32
CA ALA A 322 -29.67 20.98 -8.19
C ALA A 322 -30.29 21.53 -6.89
N LEU A 323 -29.48 22.13 -6.02
CA LEU A 323 -29.87 22.63 -4.71
C LEU A 323 -30.95 23.72 -4.81
N ASN A 324 -32.05 23.57 -4.07
CA ASN A 324 -33.19 24.50 -4.10
C ASN A 324 -33.59 25.04 -2.72
N GLU A 325 -33.26 24.34 -1.63
CA GLU A 325 -33.56 24.82 -0.28
C GLU A 325 -32.58 24.22 0.74
N ILE A 326 -32.15 25.02 1.71
CA ILE A 326 -31.48 24.55 2.93
C ILE A 326 -32.30 25.04 4.12
N ARG A 327 -32.84 24.12 4.92
CA ARG A 327 -33.55 24.40 6.16
C ARG A 327 -32.69 24.00 7.35
N ILE A 328 -32.55 24.91 8.30
CA ILE A 328 -31.92 24.68 9.59
C ILE A 328 -32.97 24.84 10.69
N SER A 329 -32.99 23.92 11.65
CA SER A 329 -33.91 23.94 12.79
C SER A 329 -33.19 23.50 14.08
N GLY A 330 -33.79 23.74 15.25
CA GLY A 330 -33.17 23.45 16.56
C GLY A 330 -32.76 24.74 17.26
N ALA A 331 -31.46 24.91 17.53
CA ALA A 331 -30.89 26.12 18.13
C ALA A 331 -31.07 27.38 17.25
N TYR A 332 -31.21 27.18 15.94
CA TYR A 332 -31.49 28.24 14.96
C TYR A 332 -32.73 27.85 14.14
N GLN A 333 -33.39 28.84 13.56
CA GLN A 333 -34.54 28.64 12.67
C GLN A 333 -34.39 29.51 11.43
N ILE A 334 -33.68 28.98 10.42
CA ILE A 334 -33.42 29.68 9.15
C ILE A 334 -33.74 28.80 7.95
N THR A 335 -34.17 29.41 6.86
CA THR A 335 -34.36 28.75 5.56
C THR A 335 -33.70 29.56 4.45
N LEU A 336 -32.76 28.94 3.75
CA LEU A 336 -32.16 29.48 2.55
C LEU A 336 -32.89 28.94 1.32
N ALA A 337 -33.31 29.83 0.43
CA ALA A 337 -33.92 29.46 -0.85
C ALA A 337 -33.63 30.54 -1.92
N PRO A 338 -33.55 30.17 -3.20
CA PRO A 338 -33.48 31.13 -4.29
C PRO A 338 -34.81 31.87 -4.45
N GLN A 339 -34.76 33.18 -4.67
CA GLN A 339 -35.93 33.98 -5.06
C GLN A 339 -35.80 34.40 -6.52
N ASP A 340 -36.52 33.71 -7.40
CA ASP A 340 -36.53 33.94 -8.85
C ASP A 340 -35.12 34.16 -9.42
N THR A 341 -34.87 35.31 -10.07
CA THR A 341 -33.58 35.70 -10.64
C THR A 341 -32.75 36.58 -9.71
N LEU A 342 -33.19 36.79 -8.47
CA LEU A 342 -32.59 37.74 -7.53
C LEU A 342 -31.49 37.14 -6.67
N GLY A 343 -31.27 35.83 -6.74
CA GLY A 343 -30.26 35.11 -5.97
C GLY A 343 -30.84 34.44 -4.72
N TRP A 344 -29.96 34.00 -3.83
CA TRP A 344 -30.33 33.30 -2.60
C TRP A 344 -30.70 34.27 -1.48
N TYR A 345 -31.70 33.89 -0.69
CA TYR A 345 -32.16 34.63 0.47
C TYR A 345 -32.16 33.75 1.69
N VAL A 346 -31.76 34.31 2.82
CA VAL A 346 -31.95 33.72 4.15
C VAL A 346 -33.27 34.25 4.69
N ASN A 347 -34.15 33.35 5.09
CA ASN A 347 -35.41 33.66 5.76
C ASN A 347 -35.28 33.22 7.23
N ALA A 348 -35.18 34.20 8.12
CA ALA A 348 -35.20 34.05 9.58
C ALA A 348 -36.37 34.89 10.13
N ASP A 349 -36.14 35.69 11.18
CA ASP A 349 -37.09 36.73 11.61
C ASP A 349 -37.28 37.82 10.55
N THR A 350 -36.21 38.09 9.79
CA THR A 350 -36.23 38.94 8.59
C THR A 350 -35.73 38.15 7.38
N SER A 351 -36.06 38.63 6.17
CA SER A 351 -35.59 38.06 4.91
C SER A 351 -34.57 38.98 4.28
N PHE A 352 -33.37 38.49 4.02
CA PHE A 352 -32.30 39.26 3.38
C PHE A 352 -31.57 38.42 2.33
N LYS A 353 -31.06 39.11 1.31
CA LYS A 353 -30.28 38.50 0.24
C LYS A 353 -28.88 38.19 0.74
N ILE A 354 -28.39 36.99 0.46
CA ILE A 354 -27.01 36.58 0.71
C ILE A 354 -26.18 36.59 -0.57
N ASP A 355 -24.89 36.89 -0.48
CA ASP A 355 -24.00 36.78 -1.62
C ASP A 355 -23.51 35.34 -1.86
N ASP A 356 -23.02 35.10 -3.07
CA ASP A 356 -22.61 33.76 -3.51
C ASP A 356 -21.40 33.23 -2.73
N SER A 357 -20.52 34.10 -2.22
CA SER A 357 -19.34 33.65 -1.45
C SER A 357 -19.78 33.08 -0.11
N ASP A 358 -20.66 33.78 0.60
CA ASP A 358 -21.19 33.30 1.88
C ASP A 358 -22.07 32.07 1.72
N LEU A 359 -22.91 32.02 0.68
CA LEU A 359 -23.68 30.82 0.36
C LEU A 359 -22.77 29.61 0.12
N ASN A 360 -21.73 29.76 -0.69
CA ASN A 360 -20.81 28.66 -1.00
C ASN A 360 -20.01 28.21 0.23
N ARG A 361 -19.67 29.13 1.15
CA ARG A 361 -19.07 28.79 2.44
C ARG A 361 -20.00 27.93 3.28
N PHE A 362 -21.30 28.25 3.32
CA PHE A 362 -22.28 27.47 4.07
C PHE A 362 -22.52 26.09 3.48
N ILE A 363 -22.69 26.02 2.15
CA ILE A 363 -22.83 24.75 1.43
C ILE A 363 -21.62 23.87 1.72
N SER A 364 -20.41 24.43 1.71
CA SER A 364 -19.18 23.70 2.03
C SER A 364 -19.10 23.27 3.49
N ALA A 365 -19.64 24.04 4.44
CA ALA A 365 -19.71 23.66 5.84
C ALA A 365 -20.63 22.44 6.05
N ILE A 366 -21.80 22.43 5.41
CA ILE A 366 -22.76 21.32 5.45
C ILE A 366 -22.21 20.07 4.74
N ASP A 367 -21.70 20.25 3.51
CA ASP A 367 -21.09 19.19 2.69
C ASP A 367 -19.86 18.58 3.40
N GLY A 368 -19.15 19.38 4.19
CA GLY A 368 -17.97 18.95 4.93
C GLY A 368 -18.25 18.15 6.21
N VAL A 369 -19.51 17.94 6.62
CA VAL A 369 -19.83 17.18 7.84
C VAL A 369 -19.68 15.68 7.61
N ASN A 370 -18.66 15.13 8.24
CA ASN A 370 -18.33 13.71 8.20
C ASN A 370 -18.43 13.06 9.58
N ALA A 371 -18.95 11.84 9.62
CA ALA A 371 -18.87 10.95 10.76
C ALA A 371 -17.40 10.69 11.11
N ALA A 372 -17.01 11.00 12.34
CA ALA A 372 -15.70 10.68 12.89
C ALA A 372 -15.65 9.25 13.43
N GLU A 373 -16.76 8.80 14.01
CA GLU A 373 -16.89 7.49 14.65
C GLU A 373 -18.33 6.98 14.52
N LEU A 374 -18.50 5.66 14.48
CA LEU A 374 -19.80 4.99 14.64
C LEU A 374 -19.99 4.61 16.11
N VAL A 375 -21.00 5.18 16.76
CA VAL A 375 -21.33 4.94 18.17
C VAL A 375 -22.28 3.77 18.34
N ALA A 376 -23.32 3.70 17.50
CA ALA A 376 -24.32 2.65 17.56
C ALA A 376 -24.85 2.31 16.17
N ASP A 377 -24.83 1.03 15.83
CA ASP A 377 -25.42 0.55 14.58
C ASP A 377 -26.95 0.56 14.65
N THR A 378 -27.49 0.01 15.75
CA THR A 378 -28.92 -0.01 16.07
C THR A 378 -29.13 0.54 17.48
N PRO A 379 -29.36 1.86 17.65
CA PRO A 379 -29.55 2.44 18.98
C PRO A 379 -30.88 2.01 19.60
N ASP A 380 -30.89 1.73 20.91
CA ASP A 380 -32.11 1.41 21.66
C ASP A 380 -33.06 2.63 21.77
N ASP A 381 -32.50 3.82 22.01
CA ASP A 381 -33.25 5.08 22.07
C ASP A 381 -32.40 6.27 21.58
N LYS A 382 -32.83 6.92 20.49
CA LYS A 382 -32.23 8.16 19.97
C LYS A 382 -32.24 9.31 20.99
N GLY A 383 -33.13 9.27 21.98
CA GLY A 383 -33.20 10.24 23.06
C GLY A 383 -31.95 10.28 23.95
N ASN A 384 -31.22 9.16 24.08
CA ASN A 384 -29.98 9.10 24.85
C ASN A 384 -28.84 9.93 24.24
N TYR A 385 -29.00 10.35 23.00
CA TYR A 385 -28.01 11.07 22.20
C TYR A 385 -28.48 12.50 21.88
N GLY A 386 -29.57 12.96 22.47
CA GLY A 386 -30.17 14.27 22.15
C GLY A 386 -30.83 14.33 20.77
N LEU A 387 -31.10 13.20 20.11
CA LEU A 387 -31.60 13.18 18.72
C LEU A 387 -33.13 13.15 18.61
N LYS A 388 -33.86 13.06 19.73
CA LYS A 388 -35.32 13.31 19.76
C LYS A 388 -35.67 14.79 19.64
N ILE A 389 -34.82 15.65 20.21
CA ILE A 389 -34.91 17.10 20.11
C ILE A 389 -33.49 17.58 19.77
N PRO A 390 -33.10 17.51 18.48
CA PRO A 390 -31.73 17.77 18.09
C PRO A 390 -31.34 19.23 18.37
N PHE A 391 -30.09 19.43 18.77
CA PHE A 391 -29.48 20.74 18.86
C PHE A 391 -29.51 21.45 17.50
N LEU A 392 -29.26 20.72 16.42
CA LEU A 392 -29.31 21.22 15.04
C LEU A 392 -29.91 20.16 14.13
N GLU A 393 -30.87 20.53 13.29
CA GLU A 393 -31.34 19.72 12.17
C GLU A 393 -31.04 20.46 10.87
N VAL A 394 -30.33 19.81 9.96
CA VAL A 394 -30.00 20.33 8.63
C VAL A 394 -30.75 19.50 7.59
N VAL A 395 -31.60 20.15 6.80
CA VAL A 395 -32.30 19.53 5.69
C VAL A 395 -31.99 20.29 4.41
N VAL A 396 -31.51 19.56 3.42
CA VAL A 396 -31.16 20.05 2.10
C VAL A 396 -32.13 19.44 1.09
N LYS A 397 -32.73 20.26 0.24
CA LYS A 397 -33.73 19.83 -0.75
C LYS A 397 -33.34 20.28 -2.15
N ASP A 398 -33.43 19.34 -3.09
CA ASP A 398 -33.17 19.61 -4.50
C ASP A 398 -34.39 20.21 -5.24
N SER A 399 -34.18 20.60 -6.49
CA SER A 399 -35.21 21.15 -7.38
C SER A 399 -36.34 20.16 -7.72
N LEU A 400 -36.14 18.85 -7.52
CA LEU A 400 -37.15 17.81 -7.68
C LEU A 400 -37.93 17.56 -6.37
N GLY A 401 -37.50 18.18 -5.28
CA GLY A 401 -38.09 18.07 -3.96
C GLY A 401 -37.59 16.91 -3.11
N VAL A 402 -36.53 16.21 -3.53
CA VAL A 402 -35.87 15.16 -2.74
C VAL A 402 -35.08 15.81 -1.61
N SER A 403 -35.24 15.30 -0.39
CA SER A 403 -34.58 15.84 0.80
C SER A 403 -33.54 14.87 1.38
N THR A 404 -32.38 15.40 1.71
CA THR A 404 -31.31 14.73 2.45
C THR A 404 -30.92 15.60 3.65
N GLY A 405 -30.24 15.04 4.64
CA GLY A 405 -29.87 15.83 5.81
C GLY A 405 -29.39 15.00 6.99
N PHE A 406 -29.06 15.73 8.05
CA PHE A 406 -28.60 15.15 9.30
C PHE A 406 -29.10 15.95 10.51
N SER A 407 -29.12 15.27 11.64
CA SER A 407 -29.43 15.84 12.94
C SER A 407 -28.20 15.73 13.83
N ILE A 408 -27.93 16.79 14.58
CA ILE A 408 -26.87 16.88 15.59
C ILE A 408 -27.55 16.97 16.95
N GLY A 409 -27.16 16.08 17.86
CA GLY A 409 -27.71 15.96 19.19
C GLY A 409 -26.77 16.52 20.28
N ASP A 410 -26.77 15.81 21.41
CA ASP A 410 -26.01 16.17 22.60
C ASP A 410 -24.50 15.97 22.38
N PRO A 411 -23.64 16.71 23.10
CA PRO A 411 -22.21 16.46 23.14
C PRO A 411 -21.87 15.20 23.94
N ASP A 412 -20.75 14.56 23.59
CA ASP A 412 -20.08 13.56 24.39
C ASP A 412 -19.11 14.20 25.40
N ASP A 413 -18.31 13.37 26.08
CA ASP A 413 -17.35 13.82 27.09
C ASP A 413 -16.20 14.66 26.49
N ASP A 414 -15.89 14.50 25.21
CA ASP A 414 -14.87 15.26 24.47
C ASP A 414 -15.45 16.52 23.78
N ASN A 415 -16.75 16.77 23.94
CA ASN A 415 -17.56 17.80 23.28
C ASN A 415 -17.81 17.57 21.77
N ASP A 416 -17.39 16.44 21.22
CA ASP A 416 -17.89 16.01 19.91
C ASP A 416 -19.38 15.70 20.04
N ARG A 417 -20.14 15.79 18.95
CA ARG A 417 -21.60 15.69 19.03
C ARG A 417 -22.12 14.45 18.38
N TYR A 418 -23.13 13.84 19.01
CA TYR A 418 -23.86 12.75 18.38
C TYR A 418 -24.59 13.25 17.14
N ALA A 419 -24.63 12.42 16.10
CA ALA A 419 -25.32 12.73 14.86
C ALA A 419 -26.03 11.51 14.28
N SER A 420 -27.09 11.76 13.52
CA SER A 420 -27.75 10.74 12.70
C SER A 420 -28.16 11.34 11.36
N THR A 421 -28.27 10.50 10.33
CA THR A 421 -28.76 10.92 9.00
C THR A 421 -30.23 10.56 8.84
N ASN A 422 -30.92 11.18 7.89
CA ASN A 422 -32.29 10.79 7.55
C ASN A 422 -32.38 9.46 6.77
N ARG A 423 -31.24 8.88 6.37
CA ARG A 423 -31.15 7.63 5.59
C ARG A 423 -30.88 6.40 6.45
N SER A 424 -30.50 6.57 7.71
CA SER A 424 -30.08 5.48 8.60
C SER A 424 -30.40 5.79 10.05
N ASP A 425 -30.70 4.76 10.84
CA ASP A 425 -30.89 4.89 12.29
C ASP A 425 -29.58 4.86 13.09
N ARG A 426 -28.44 4.70 12.40
CA ARG A 426 -27.10 4.70 13.01
C ARG A 426 -26.79 6.03 13.69
N ILE A 427 -26.05 5.93 14.80
CA ILE A 427 -25.55 7.07 15.56
C ILE A 427 -24.05 7.18 15.34
N TYR A 428 -23.62 8.39 15.00
CA TYR A 428 -22.22 8.75 14.78
C TYR A 428 -21.77 9.81 15.77
N LEU A 429 -20.47 9.98 15.95
CA LEU A 429 -19.91 11.24 16.44
C LEU A 429 -19.48 12.10 15.26
N VAL A 430 -19.70 13.40 15.37
CA VAL A 430 -19.10 14.41 14.51
C VAL A 430 -18.22 15.32 15.33
N ARG A 431 -17.07 15.68 14.77
CA ARG A 431 -16.15 16.62 15.43
C ARG A 431 -16.84 17.95 15.72
N LEU A 432 -16.65 18.51 16.92
CA LEU A 432 -17.19 19.81 17.31
C LEU A 432 -16.89 20.90 16.27
N SER A 433 -15.65 20.94 15.79
CA SER A 433 -15.20 21.90 14.76
C SER A 433 -15.99 21.85 13.43
N GLN A 434 -16.62 20.73 13.10
CA GLN A 434 -17.49 20.63 11.93
C GLN A 434 -18.87 21.26 12.20
N VAL A 435 -19.37 21.11 13.43
CA VAL A 435 -20.63 21.72 13.88
C VAL A 435 -20.45 23.24 14.02
N GLU A 436 -19.34 23.67 14.62
CA GLU A 436 -19.01 25.10 14.81
C GLU A 436 -18.93 25.85 13.48
N ARG A 437 -18.39 25.24 12.42
CA ARG A 437 -18.39 25.85 11.07
C ARG A 437 -19.79 26.20 10.57
N ILE A 438 -20.81 25.45 10.96
CA ILE A 438 -22.20 25.74 10.60
C ILE A 438 -22.74 26.82 11.52
N THR A 439 -22.57 26.68 12.84
CA THR A 439 -23.14 27.64 13.81
C THR A 439 -22.50 29.01 13.73
N ASP A 440 -21.17 29.08 13.60
CA ASP A 440 -20.42 30.34 13.46
C ASP A 440 -20.83 31.07 12.18
N TRP A 441 -21.04 30.34 11.09
CA TRP A 441 -21.55 30.92 9.85
C TRP A 441 -22.94 31.54 10.05
N ILE A 442 -23.85 30.83 10.75
CA ILE A 442 -25.21 31.33 11.02
C ILE A 442 -25.15 32.59 11.88
N GLU A 443 -24.33 32.58 12.93
CA GLU A 443 -24.17 33.70 13.85
C GLU A 443 -23.55 34.93 13.16
N GLU A 444 -22.54 34.73 12.33
CA GLU A 444 -21.91 35.80 11.55
C GLU A 444 -22.91 36.46 10.60
N ILE A 445 -23.67 35.65 9.87
CA ILE A 445 -24.65 36.13 8.91
C ILE A 445 -25.80 36.85 9.63
N LEU A 446 -26.41 36.25 10.66
CA LEU A 446 -27.50 36.92 11.37
C LEU A 446 -27.05 38.20 12.08
N GLY A 447 -25.86 38.21 12.69
CA GLY A 447 -25.31 39.39 13.36
C GLY A 447 -25.01 40.56 12.41
N THR A 448 -24.48 40.27 11.21
CA THR A 448 -24.15 41.30 10.21
C THR A 448 -25.38 42.08 9.74
N TYR A 449 -26.55 41.42 9.63
CA TYR A 449 -27.77 42.08 9.16
C TYR A 449 -28.56 42.78 10.27
N ASP A 450 -28.47 42.31 11.51
CA ASP A 450 -29.03 43.04 12.65
C ASP A 450 -28.38 44.43 12.79
N ASP A 451 -27.05 44.52 12.67
CA ASP A 451 -26.31 45.79 12.71
C ASP A 451 -26.69 46.74 11.55
N GLN A 452 -26.90 46.21 10.34
CA GLN A 452 -27.34 47.01 9.19
C GLN A 452 -28.80 47.48 9.31
N SER A 453 -29.67 46.71 9.95
CA SER A 453 -31.08 47.10 10.17
C SER A 453 -31.21 48.23 11.23
N GLY A 454 -30.29 48.27 12.20
CA GLY A 454 -30.21 49.32 13.22
C GLY A 454 -29.77 50.68 12.67
N GLU A 455 -28.90 50.72 11.66
CA GLU A 455 -28.44 51.98 11.05
C GLU A 455 -29.51 52.66 10.17
N ILE A 456 -30.46 51.91 9.61
CA ILE A 456 -31.52 52.45 8.74
C ILE A 456 -32.71 53.00 9.54
N SER A 457 -32.91 52.53 10.78
CA SER A 457 -33.96 53.03 11.70
C SER A 457 -33.58 54.35 12.41
N GLY A 458 -32.34 54.82 12.28
CA GLY A 458 -31.81 56.00 12.97
C GLY A 458 -31.65 57.26 12.12
N ALA A 459 -32.11 57.25 10.86
CA ALA A 459 -31.96 58.37 9.91
C ALA A 459 -33.25 59.18 9.70
#